data_AF-A0A7R9PNH6-F1
#
_entry.id   AF-A0A7R9PNH6-F1
#
_cell.length_a   1.000
_cell.length_b   1.000
_cell.length_c   1.000
_cell.angle_alpha   90.00
_cell.angle_beta   90.00
_cell.angle_gamma   90.00
#
_symmetry.space_group_name_H-M   'P 1'
#
loop_
_entity.id
_entity.type
_entity.pdbx_description
1 polymer ?
#
loop_
_entity_poly.entity_id
_entity_poly.type
_entity_poly.pdbx_seq_one_letter_code
_entity_poly.pdbx_strand_id
1 'polypeptide(L)'
;MLVSHLGVWGWTLPAKGQKKVERKGEGVATSYPGMTSRSRWTIARSMCLHTWLRSESTATLEAIELPVMRSLFPPWSLNVQPWDSVTQERNQYNTRLEELDAECAQITVTLEAEKSACLSLSLEKSQLERELESERTRANNLMQDLERECGEKDATLVRNAQVNQQVELVRQELRAQQGEVSELNQRMYALQSQLDERQNELERIRKEKEELATRVGVLQVIEHDKEAASAMEGRLRASLVDMEEQLAEKHKHIRVLQQRLGDMKKTLQRELKAGGDSGDYEAGVAILTPSSSKTITNNHTSSNTSSSEDDVNFKYLKHVLIKFLTSREYEAQHLTRAVATLLRFSPEEERLLRETLDWKMSWFGSRPRLGAGQTAKAIPPS
;
A
#
# COMPACT_ATOMS: atom_id res chain seq x y z
N MET A 1 -37.31 36.21 -14.41
CA MET A 1 -36.09 36.75 -15.03
C MET A 1 -35.09 35.61 -15.17
N LEU A 2 -34.63 35.42 -16.41
CA LEU A 2 -33.52 34.59 -16.91
C LEU A 2 -33.58 33.06 -16.77
N VAL A 3 -33.86 32.46 -17.93
CA VAL A 3 -33.83 31.07 -18.37
C VAL A 3 -32.60 30.89 -19.28
N SER A 4 -31.92 29.74 -19.23
CA SER A 4 -31.06 29.14 -20.29
C SER A 4 -30.66 27.74 -19.79
N HIS A 5 -31.15 26.57 -20.24
CA HIS A 5 -31.35 25.95 -21.56
C HIS A 5 -30.07 25.61 -22.35
N LEU A 6 -29.68 24.33 -22.32
CA LEU A 6 -28.88 23.55 -23.29
C LEU A 6 -29.06 22.08 -22.85
N GLY A 7 -29.53 21.10 -23.61
CA GLY A 7 -29.68 20.96 -25.05
C GLY A 7 -29.30 19.52 -25.42
N VAL A 8 -30.20 18.58 -25.14
CA VAL A 8 -30.10 17.14 -25.44
C VAL A 8 -30.22 16.92 -26.95
N TRP A 9 -29.31 16.17 -27.56
CA TRP A 9 -29.50 15.59 -28.89
C TRP A 9 -29.22 14.09 -28.84
N GLY A 10 -30.30 13.32 -28.86
CA GLY A 10 -30.30 11.89 -29.12
C GLY A 10 -30.48 11.63 -30.60
N TRP A 11 -29.81 10.61 -31.11
CA TRP A 11 -30.12 9.96 -32.38
C TRP A 11 -30.31 8.46 -32.12
N THR A 12 -31.41 7.93 -32.64
CA THR A 12 -31.84 6.54 -32.50
C THR A 12 -32.03 5.89 -33.88
N LEU A 13 -31.75 4.57 -33.92
CA LEU A 13 -32.24 3.48 -34.80
C LEU A 13 -31.49 3.20 -36.13
N PRO A 14 -31.55 1.96 -36.70
CA PRO A 14 -31.97 0.66 -36.14
C PRO A 14 -31.13 -0.60 -36.51
N ALA A 15 -31.29 -1.62 -35.64
CA ALA A 15 -31.36 -3.09 -35.78
C ALA A 15 -30.93 -3.91 -37.03
N LYS A 16 -30.36 -5.10 -36.71
CA LYS A 16 -30.40 -6.48 -37.34
C LYS A 16 -28.97 -7.03 -37.43
N GLY A 17 -28.60 -8.27 -37.09
CA GLY A 17 -29.28 -9.48 -36.64
C GLY A 17 -28.34 -10.69 -36.93
N GLN A 18 -28.35 -11.68 -36.03
CA GLN A 18 -27.97 -13.11 -36.21
C GLN A 18 -26.51 -13.61 -36.21
N LYS A 19 -26.20 -14.34 -35.11
CA LYS A 19 -25.76 -15.76 -35.00
C LYS A 19 -24.91 -16.41 -36.12
N LYS A 20 -23.73 -16.94 -35.75
CA LYS A 20 -23.22 -18.33 -36.00
C LYS A 20 -21.84 -18.50 -35.30
N VAL A 21 -21.67 -19.30 -34.24
CA VAL A 21 -21.42 -20.75 -34.18
C VAL A 21 -20.26 -21.24 -35.06
N GLU A 22 -19.21 -21.72 -34.36
CA GLU A 22 -18.47 -22.99 -34.54
C GLU A 22 -16.94 -22.96 -34.60
N ARG A 23 -16.40 -24.05 -34.06
CA ARG A 23 -15.04 -24.36 -33.63
C ARG A 23 -14.15 -24.85 -34.79
N LYS A 24 -12.82 -24.77 -34.57
CA LYS A 24 -11.74 -25.77 -34.76
C LYS A 24 -10.46 -24.98 -35.06
N GLY A 25 -9.29 -25.16 -34.43
CA GLY A 25 -8.75 -26.30 -33.72
C GLY A 25 -7.93 -27.17 -34.67
N GLU A 26 -6.64 -26.83 -34.86
CA GLU A 26 -5.52 -27.65 -35.39
C GLU A 26 -4.27 -26.72 -35.40
N GLY A 27 -3.04 -27.07 -35.02
CA GLY A 27 -2.44 -28.38 -34.80
C GLY A 27 -1.09 -28.50 -35.52
N VAL A 28 -0.03 -27.91 -34.93
CA VAL A 28 1.39 -28.34 -34.86
C VAL A 28 2.07 -29.09 -36.05
N ALA A 29 3.19 -28.47 -36.50
CA ALA A 29 4.49 -28.99 -36.97
C ALA A 29 4.63 -29.89 -38.23
N THR A 30 5.63 -29.58 -39.09
CA THR A 30 6.96 -30.24 -39.15
C THR A 30 7.76 -29.91 -40.44
N SER A 31 9.08 -29.75 -40.26
CA SER A 31 10.22 -30.22 -41.11
C SER A 31 10.51 -29.68 -42.53
N TYR A 32 11.75 -29.19 -42.72
CA TYR A 32 12.58 -29.28 -43.94
C TYR A 32 13.09 -30.73 -44.13
N PRO A 33 13.63 -31.23 -45.29
CA PRO A 33 14.31 -30.53 -46.40
C PRO A 33 14.01 -31.11 -47.82
N GLY A 34 14.62 -30.56 -48.88
CA GLY A 34 14.73 -31.27 -50.16
C GLY A 34 14.97 -30.41 -51.40
N MET A 35 16.23 -30.35 -51.83
CA MET A 35 16.64 -29.87 -53.16
C MET A 35 16.07 -30.78 -54.26
N THR A 36 15.65 -30.24 -55.41
CA THR A 36 15.99 -30.81 -56.73
C THR A 36 15.91 -29.75 -57.82
N SER A 37 16.90 -29.84 -58.70
CA SER A 37 17.19 -29.04 -59.88
C SER A 37 16.03 -28.89 -60.85
N ARG A 38 15.89 -27.69 -61.45
CA ARG A 38 15.66 -27.56 -62.89
C ARG A 38 15.99 -26.16 -63.42
N SER A 39 16.99 -26.16 -64.31
CA SER A 39 17.03 -25.34 -65.53
C SER A 39 17.45 -23.87 -65.40
N ARG A 40 18.76 -23.68 -65.22
CA ARG A 40 19.52 -22.68 -66.01
C ARG A 40 19.29 -22.97 -67.49
N TRP A 41 18.67 -22.09 -68.27
CA TRP A 41 18.81 -21.98 -69.75
C TRP A 41 17.92 -20.83 -70.25
N THR A 42 18.37 -19.57 -70.19
CA THR A 42 18.05 -18.51 -71.20
C THR A 42 18.77 -17.19 -70.90
N ILE A 43 20.10 -17.19 -70.90
CA ILE A 43 20.89 -15.97 -71.19
C ILE A 43 22.02 -16.40 -72.12
N ALA A 44 21.66 -16.67 -73.38
CA ALA A 44 22.58 -16.87 -74.50
C ALA A 44 21.78 -16.85 -75.82
N ARG A 45 21.08 -15.75 -76.09
CA ARG A 45 20.42 -15.56 -77.40
C ARG A 45 20.18 -14.08 -77.72
N SER A 46 21.24 -13.28 -77.73
CA SER A 46 21.22 -11.95 -78.35
C SER A 46 22.62 -11.40 -78.70
N MET A 47 23.58 -12.27 -79.07
CA MET A 47 24.87 -11.84 -79.67
C MET A 47 25.36 -12.79 -80.78
N CYS A 48 24.44 -13.36 -81.57
CA CYS A 48 24.78 -14.18 -82.76
C CYS A 48 24.02 -13.74 -84.01
N LEU A 49 23.87 -12.43 -84.22
CA LEU A 49 23.30 -11.87 -85.45
C LEU A 49 23.94 -10.53 -85.83
N HIS A 50 25.28 -10.45 -85.74
CA HIS A 50 26.03 -9.34 -86.33
C HIS A 50 27.39 -9.71 -86.96
N THR A 51 27.62 -11.00 -87.24
CA THR A 51 28.83 -11.50 -87.92
C THR A 51 28.48 -12.56 -88.98
N TRP A 52 27.51 -12.25 -89.83
CA TRP A 52 27.26 -13.03 -91.05
C TRP A 52 26.72 -12.14 -92.18
N LEU A 53 27.58 -11.24 -92.67
CA LEU A 53 27.47 -10.58 -93.98
C LEU A 53 28.78 -9.80 -94.26
N ARG A 54 29.91 -10.52 -94.25
CA ARG A 54 31.18 -10.02 -94.80
C ARG A 54 32.11 -11.18 -95.16
N SER A 55 31.67 -12.00 -96.10
CA SER A 55 32.54 -12.97 -96.77
C SER A 55 31.82 -13.41 -98.04
N GLU A 56 32.14 -12.78 -99.17
CA GLU A 56 32.24 -13.44 -100.48
C GLU A 56 32.64 -12.43 -101.57
N SER A 57 33.57 -12.87 -102.41
CA SER A 57 33.95 -12.36 -103.74
C SER A 57 34.60 -10.97 -103.85
N THR A 58 35.93 -10.95 -103.84
CA THR A 58 36.68 -10.61 -105.08
C THR A 58 37.91 -11.50 -105.18
N ALA A 59 37.79 -12.52 -106.01
CA ALA A 59 38.90 -13.35 -106.45
C ALA A 59 39.88 -12.51 -107.29
N THR A 60 41.15 -12.80 -107.06
CA THR A 60 42.30 -12.56 -107.91
C THR A 60 42.02 -12.94 -109.37
N LEU A 61 42.31 -12.03 -110.31
CA LEU A 61 42.62 -12.42 -111.68
C LEU A 61 43.97 -11.83 -112.06
N GLU A 62 44.88 -12.76 -112.25
CA GLU A 62 46.24 -12.61 -112.74
C GLU A 62 46.29 -11.98 -114.14
N ALA A 63 47.43 -11.35 -114.39
CA ALA A 63 47.89 -10.91 -115.68
C ALA A 63 47.92 -12.05 -116.71
N ILE A 64 47.34 -11.81 -117.88
CA ILE A 64 47.67 -12.50 -119.12
C ILE A 64 48.14 -11.43 -120.10
N GLU A 65 49.46 -11.35 -120.28
CA GLU A 65 50.06 -10.77 -121.47
C GLU A 65 49.72 -11.65 -122.68
N LEU A 66 49.23 -11.07 -123.78
CA LEU A 66 49.49 -11.56 -125.13
C LEU A 66 49.32 -10.40 -126.16
N PRO A 67 49.94 -10.49 -127.35
CA PRO A 67 50.66 -9.39 -127.96
C PRO A 67 49.93 -8.70 -129.12
N VAL A 68 50.55 -7.59 -129.56
CA VAL A 68 50.31 -6.83 -130.78
C VAL A 68 49.93 -7.70 -131.99
N MET A 69 48.73 -7.49 -132.54
CA MET A 69 48.47 -7.63 -133.97
C MET A 69 47.70 -6.40 -134.48
N ARG A 70 48.41 -5.59 -135.25
CA ARG A 70 47.83 -4.65 -136.21
C ARG A 70 47.10 -5.43 -137.30
N SER A 71 46.03 -4.80 -137.80
CA SER A 71 45.47 -4.87 -139.15
C SER A 71 44.25 -5.76 -139.39
N LEU A 72 43.30 -5.14 -140.11
CA LEU A 72 42.25 -5.69 -140.97
C LEU A 72 40.93 -6.09 -140.29
N PHE A 73 40.05 -5.10 -140.03
CA PHE A 73 38.60 -5.23 -140.25
C PHE A 73 38.00 -3.88 -140.71
N PRO A 74 36.92 -3.89 -141.54
CA PRO A 74 36.52 -2.84 -142.50
C PRO A 74 35.68 -1.71 -141.89
N PRO A 75 35.38 -0.61 -142.63
CA PRO A 75 34.59 0.50 -142.12
C PRO A 75 33.10 0.14 -142.18
N TRP A 76 32.56 -0.36 -141.08
CA TRP A 76 31.12 -0.44 -140.87
C TRP A 76 30.66 0.95 -140.44
N SER A 77 29.85 1.55 -141.30
CA SER A 77 29.08 2.77 -141.05
C SER A 77 28.09 2.50 -139.93
N LEU A 78 28.57 2.54 -138.69
CA LEU A 78 27.71 2.76 -137.54
C LEU A 78 27.01 4.09 -137.78
N ASN A 79 25.69 4.06 -137.73
CA ASN A 79 24.88 5.22 -137.45
C ASN A 79 25.29 5.69 -136.04
N VAL A 80 26.36 6.48 -136.00
CA VAL A 80 26.83 7.15 -134.81
C VAL A 80 25.74 8.15 -134.50
N GLN A 81 24.80 7.78 -133.62
CA GLN A 81 24.03 8.79 -132.91
C GLN A 81 25.05 9.82 -132.41
N PRO A 82 24.84 11.13 -132.64
CA PRO A 82 25.79 12.14 -132.24
C PRO A 82 26.18 11.86 -130.79
N TRP A 83 27.48 11.73 -130.51
CA TRP A 83 27.98 11.45 -129.16
C TRP A 83 27.36 12.41 -128.12
N ASP A 84 26.95 13.59 -128.57
CA ASP A 84 26.20 14.61 -127.84
C ASP A 84 24.82 14.13 -127.31
N SER A 85 24.06 13.30 -128.04
CA SER A 85 22.75 12.79 -127.59
C SER A 85 22.87 11.71 -126.52
N VAL A 86 23.82 10.79 -126.68
CA VAL A 86 24.09 9.72 -125.71
C VAL A 86 24.72 10.29 -124.45
N THR A 87 25.57 11.31 -124.58
CA THR A 87 26.10 12.04 -123.42
C THR A 87 25.03 12.87 -122.71
N GLN A 88 24.07 13.46 -123.44
CA GLN A 88 22.92 14.15 -122.84
C GLN A 88 22.01 13.21 -122.05
N GLU A 89 21.64 12.05 -122.60
CA GLU A 89 20.85 11.05 -121.87
C GLU A 89 21.63 10.51 -120.66
N ARG A 90 22.92 10.20 -120.82
CA ARG A 90 23.79 9.79 -119.70
C ARG A 90 23.84 10.85 -118.61
N ASN A 91 23.96 12.12 -118.97
CA ASN A 91 23.94 13.23 -118.02
C ASN A 91 22.58 13.33 -117.32
N GLN A 92 21.47 13.18 -118.04
CA GLN A 92 20.13 13.18 -117.46
C GLN A 92 19.93 12.01 -116.48
N TYR A 93 20.37 10.80 -116.84
CA TYR A 93 20.32 9.65 -115.93
C TYR A 93 21.24 9.84 -114.72
N ASN A 94 22.44 10.40 -114.90
CA ASN A 94 23.33 10.73 -113.80
C ASN A 94 22.71 11.76 -112.84
N THR A 95 22.12 12.85 -113.35
CA THR A 95 21.41 13.83 -112.51
C THR A 95 20.27 13.17 -111.75
N ARG A 96 19.50 12.28 -112.40
CA ARG A 96 18.42 11.56 -111.72
C ARG A 96 18.93 10.58 -110.65
N LEU A 97 20.08 9.96 -110.89
CA LEU A 97 20.73 9.08 -109.92
C LEU A 97 21.23 9.87 -108.71
N GLU A 98 21.85 11.04 -108.94
CA GLU A 98 22.28 11.97 -107.89
C GLU A 98 21.10 12.50 -107.06
N GLU A 99 19.96 12.82 -107.69
CA GLU A 99 18.72 13.21 -107.00
C GLU A 99 18.18 12.07 -106.12
N LEU A 100 18.10 10.85 -106.66
CA LEU A 100 17.63 9.68 -105.91
C LEU A 100 18.59 9.31 -104.77
N ASP A 101 19.91 9.45 -104.96
CA ASP A 101 20.91 9.25 -103.91
C ASP A 101 20.76 10.31 -102.80
N ALA A 102 20.51 11.57 -103.16
CA ALA A 102 20.22 12.64 -102.20
C ALA A 102 18.92 12.38 -101.43
N GLU A 103 17.85 11.94 -102.11
CA GLU A 103 16.59 11.53 -101.49
C GLU A 103 16.80 10.34 -100.53
N CYS A 104 17.56 9.32 -100.94
CA CYS A 104 17.87 8.16 -100.09
C CYS A 104 18.70 8.55 -98.87
N ALA A 105 19.68 9.45 -99.02
CA ALA A 105 20.45 9.99 -97.91
C ALA A 105 19.56 10.75 -96.93
N GLN A 106 18.66 11.59 -97.44
CA GLN A 106 17.72 12.36 -96.61
C GLN A 106 16.74 11.46 -95.84
N ILE A 107 16.19 10.42 -96.50
CA ILE A 107 15.32 9.42 -95.86
C ILE A 107 16.11 8.66 -94.78
N THR A 108 17.37 8.33 -95.02
CA THR A 108 18.20 7.63 -94.03
C THR A 108 18.42 8.47 -92.78
N VAL A 109 18.76 9.76 -92.93
CA VAL A 109 18.97 10.68 -91.80
C VAL A 109 17.68 10.88 -91.00
N THR A 110 16.54 11.07 -91.68
CA THR A 110 15.24 11.22 -91.00
C THR A 110 14.83 9.94 -90.27
N LEU A 111 15.02 8.77 -90.88
CA LEU A 111 14.77 7.48 -90.24
C LEU A 111 15.65 7.26 -89.00
N GLU A 112 16.92 7.65 -89.06
CA GLU A 112 17.83 7.58 -87.90
C GLU A 112 17.41 8.54 -86.78
N ALA A 113 17.00 9.75 -87.12
CA ALA A 113 16.46 10.71 -86.16
C ALA A 113 15.19 10.18 -85.47
N GLU A 114 14.24 9.64 -86.23
CA GLU A 114 13.01 9.04 -85.68
C GLU A 114 13.29 7.80 -84.82
N LYS A 115 14.24 6.95 -85.22
CA LYS A 115 14.69 5.81 -84.40
C LYS A 115 15.27 6.29 -83.07
N SER A 116 16.11 7.32 -83.09
CA SER A 116 16.69 7.89 -81.86
C SER A 116 15.61 8.48 -80.94
N ALA A 117 14.61 9.16 -81.51
CA ALA A 117 13.45 9.69 -80.78
C ALA A 117 12.60 8.56 -80.17
N CYS A 118 12.33 7.49 -80.92
CA CYS A 118 11.61 6.32 -80.42
C CYS A 118 12.34 5.65 -79.24
N LEU A 119 13.67 5.55 -79.30
CA LEU A 119 14.47 5.01 -78.19
C LEU A 119 14.40 5.91 -76.95
N SER A 120 14.48 7.24 -77.11
CA SER A 120 14.34 8.20 -76.02
C SER A 120 12.98 8.07 -75.34
N LEU A 121 11.89 8.07 -76.12
CA LEU A 121 10.53 7.93 -75.60
C LEU A 121 10.31 6.56 -74.93
N SER A 122 10.89 5.49 -75.47
CA SER A 122 10.82 4.16 -74.86
C SER A 122 11.53 4.13 -73.49
N LEU A 123 12.65 4.83 -73.35
CA LEU A 123 13.37 4.93 -72.08
C LEU A 123 12.57 5.74 -71.06
N GLU A 124 12.01 6.88 -71.48
CA GLU A 124 11.16 7.72 -70.64
C GLU A 124 9.91 6.98 -70.18
N LYS A 125 9.23 6.26 -71.08
CA LYS A 125 8.09 5.39 -70.73
C LYS A 125 8.47 4.37 -69.65
N SER A 126 9.62 3.70 -69.79
CA SER A 126 10.10 2.74 -68.79
C SER A 126 10.45 3.40 -67.45
N GLN A 127 10.93 4.64 -67.46
CA GLN A 127 11.15 5.42 -66.23
C GLN A 127 9.83 5.73 -65.54
N LEU A 128 8.85 6.27 -66.26
CA LEU A 128 7.53 6.60 -65.73
C LEU A 128 6.78 5.36 -65.21
N GLU A 129 6.89 4.22 -65.87
CA GLU A 129 6.31 2.96 -65.39
C GLU A 129 6.91 2.52 -64.05
N ARG A 130 8.24 2.65 -63.88
CA ARG A 130 8.90 2.38 -62.61
C ARG A 130 8.51 3.36 -61.51
N GLU A 131 8.38 4.64 -61.84
CA GLU A 131 7.94 5.66 -60.89
C GLU A 131 6.51 5.42 -60.44
N LEU A 132 5.60 5.14 -61.37
CA LEU A 132 4.21 4.78 -61.08
C LEU A 132 4.12 3.55 -60.16
N GLU A 133 4.91 2.51 -60.43
CA GLU A 133 4.94 1.31 -59.58
C GLU A 133 5.54 1.62 -58.19
N SER A 134 6.55 2.49 -58.11
CA SER A 134 7.10 2.95 -56.83
C SER A 134 6.09 3.77 -56.02
N GLU A 135 5.27 4.61 -56.67
CA GLU A 135 4.20 5.36 -56.00
C GLU A 135 3.05 4.46 -55.59
N ARG A 136 2.68 3.47 -56.40
CA ARG A 136 1.68 2.46 -56.03
C ARG A 136 2.09 1.68 -54.79
N THR A 137 3.35 1.25 -54.73
CA THR A 137 3.88 0.54 -53.55
C THR A 137 3.95 1.45 -52.33
N ARG A 138 4.37 2.71 -52.47
CA ARG A 138 4.32 3.71 -51.38
C ARG A 138 2.90 3.92 -50.86
N ALA A 139 1.93 4.09 -51.75
CA ALA A 139 0.53 4.29 -51.39
C ALA A 139 -0.03 3.07 -50.63
N ASN A 140 0.27 1.85 -51.10
CA ASN A 140 -0.14 0.62 -50.41
C ASN A 140 0.47 0.50 -49.01
N ASN A 141 1.76 0.82 -48.85
CA ASN A 141 2.42 0.79 -47.55
C ASN A 141 1.79 1.80 -46.57
N LEU A 142 1.53 3.03 -47.04
CA LEU A 142 0.89 4.05 -46.22
C LEU A 142 -0.53 3.64 -45.80
N MET A 143 -1.27 2.98 -46.70
CA MET A 143 -2.59 2.44 -46.38
C MET A 143 -2.51 1.37 -45.28
N GLN A 144 -1.54 0.46 -45.37
CA GLN A 144 -1.34 -0.59 -44.36
C GLN A 144 -0.92 -0.01 -43.01
N ASP A 145 -0.07 1.02 -43.00
CA ASP A 145 0.32 1.71 -41.77
C ASP A 145 -0.87 2.45 -41.15
N LEU A 146 -1.71 3.12 -41.95
CA LEU A 146 -2.93 3.76 -41.48
C LEU A 146 -3.89 2.75 -40.82
N GLU A 147 -4.10 1.58 -41.45
CA GLU A 147 -4.93 0.51 -40.89
C GLU A 147 -4.37 -0.01 -39.56
N ARG A 148 -3.05 -0.17 -39.46
CA ARG A 148 -2.37 -0.57 -38.22
C ARG A 148 -2.61 0.45 -37.11
N GLU A 149 -2.35 1.72 -37.38
CA GLU A 149 -2.56 2.82 -36.42
C GLU A 149 -4.03 2.95 -36.01
N CYS A 150 -4.97 2.77 -36.94
CA CYS A 150 -6.40 2.73 -36.62
C CYS A 150 -6.73 1.58 -35.66
N GLY A 151 -6.22 0.38 -35.90
CA GLY A 151 -6.41 -0.77 -35.02
C GLY A 151 -5.81 -0.57 -33.63
N GLU A 152 -4.61 0.02 -33.56
CA GLU A 152 -3.97 0.35 -32.28
C GLU A 152 -4.75 1.42 -31.50
N LYS A 153 -5.22 2.47 -32.17
CA LYS A 153 -6.10 3.49 -31.58
C LYS A 153 -7.36 2.85 -31.01
N ASP A 154 -8.04 1.98 -31.75
CA ASP A 154 -9.26 1.33 -31.27
C ASP A 154 -8.97 0.42 -30.06
N ALA A 155 -7.85 -0.33 -30.08
CA ALA A 155 -7.42 -1.13 -28.94
C ALA A 155 -7.11 -0.29 -27.70
N THR A 156 -6.50 0.89 -27.87
CA THR A 156 -6.23 1.82 -26.75
C THR A 156 -7.51 2.44 -26.21
N LEU A 157 -8.49 2.77 -27.05
CA LEU A 157 -9.79 3.29 -26.64
C LEU A 157 -10.55 2.27 -25.78
N VAL A 158 -10.57 1.00 -26.18
CA VAL A 158 -11.20 -0.08 -25.40
C VAL A 158 -10.53 -0.25 -24.04
N ARG A 159 -9.18 -0.27 -24.01
CA ARG A 159 -8.43 -0.33 -22.75
C ARG A 159 -8.71 0.88 -21.85
N ASN A 160 -8.81 2.08 -22.41
CA ASN A 160 -9.14 3.29 -21.67
C ASN A 160 -10.56 3.20 -21.05
N ALA A 161 -11.54 2.73 -21.82
CA ALA A 161 -12.89 2.49 -21.32
C ALA A 161 -12.92 1.47 -20.17
N GLN A 162 -12.17 0.37 -20.28
CA GLN A 162 -12.08 -0.65 -19.24
C GLN A 162 -11.44 -0.10 -17.95
N VAL A 163 -10.33 0.64 -18.06
CA VAL A 163 -9.67 1.27 -16.91
C VAL A 163 -10.60 2.29 -16.24
N ASN A 164 -11.30 3.12 -17.01
CA ASN A 164 -12.27 4.06 -16.45
C ASN A 164 -13.40 3.36 -15.69
N GLN A 165 -13.90 2.23 -16.21
CA GLN A 165 -14.90 1.42 -15.52
C GLN A 165 -14.34 0.85 -14.20
N GLN A 166 -13.12 0.32 -14.20
CA GLN A 166 -12.47 -0.18 -12.99
C GLN A 166 -12.26 0.92 -11.95
N VAL A 167 -11.84 2.11 -12.38
CA VAL A 167 -11.68 3.28 -11.50
C VAL A 167 -13.01 3.67 -10.87
N GLU A 168 -14.11 3.64 -11.63
CA GLU A 168 -15.43 4.00 -11.09
C GLU A 168 -15.95 2.97 -10.09
N LEU A 169 -15.71 1.68 -10.32
CA LEU A 169 -16.02 0.62 -9.35
C LEU A 169 -15.27 0.83 -8.04
N VAL A 170 -13.95 1.03 -8.10
CA VAL A 170 -13.13 1.29 -6.90
C VAL A 170 -13.56 2.58 -6.18
N ARG A 171 -13.96 3.62 -6.92
CA ARG A 171 -14.51 4.85 -6.32
C ARG A 171 -15.85 4.62 -5.62
N GLN A 172 -16.69 3.73 -6.12
CA GLN A 172 -17.94 3.35 -5.45
C GLN A 172 -17.67 2.57 -4.17
N GLU A 173 -16.75 1.60 -4.22
CA GLU A 173 -16.32 0.85 -3.04
C GLU A 173 -15.70 1.77 -1.96
N LEU A 174 -14.84 2.71 -2.37
CA LEU A 174 -14.27 3.70 -1.46
C LEU A 174 -15.35 4.55 -0.79
N ARG A 175 -16.37 5.00 -1.54
CA ARG A 175 -17.50 5.74 -0.97
C ARG A 175 -18.30 4.91 0.02
N ALA A 176 -18.52 3.62 -0.26
CA ALA A 176 -19.21 2.72 0.66
C ALA A 176 -18.41 2.53 1.97
N GLN A 177 -17.11 2.25 1.86
CA GLN A 177 -16.22 2.10 3.02
C GLN A 177 -16.12 3.39 3.85
N GLN A 178 -16.08 4.57 3.20
CA GLN A 178 -16.13 5.85 3.91
C GLN A 178 -17.45 6.02 4.69
N GLY A 179 -18.57 5.55 4.15
CA GLY A 179 -19.85 5.49 4.84
C GLY A 179 -19.79 4.61 6.10
N GLU A 180 -19.29 3.38 5.96
CA GLU A 180 -19.12 2.44 7.09
C GLU A 180 -18.21 3.00 8.18
N VAL A 181 -17.09 3.62 7.80
CA VAL A 181 -16.17 4.29 8.76
C VAL A 181 -16.89 5.42 9.49
N SER A 182 -17.69 6.23 8.79
CA SER A 182 -18.49 7.28 9.42
C SER A 182 -19.49 6.72 10.44
N GLU A 183 -20.21 5.64 10.09
CA GLU A 183 -21.14 4.97 10.99
C GLU A 183 -20.45 4.36 12.21
N LEU A 184 -19.32 3.68 12.01
CA LEU A 184 -18.54 3.10 13.11
C LEU A 184 -17.99 4.19 14.03
N ASN A 185 -17.51 5.31 13.50
CA ASN A 185 -17.07 6.46 14.29
C ASN A 185 -18.23 7.04 15.11
N GLN A 186 -19.43 7.20 14.51
CA GLN A 186 -20.61 7.65 15.24
C GLN A 186 -20.98 6.70 16.39
N ARG A 187 -20.93 5.38 16.16
CA ARG A 187 -21.16 4.37 17.21
C ARG A 187 -20.11 4.43 18.30
N MET A 188 -18.84 4.61 17.94
CA MET A 188 -17.75 4.77 18.90
C MET A 188 -17.97 6.00 19.78
N TYR A 189 -18.31 7.15 19.20
CA TYR A 189 -18.61 8.36 19.98
C TYR A 189 -19.81 8.17 20.92
N ALA A 190 -20.87 7.50 20.46
CA ALA A 190 -22.03 7.20 21.28
C ALA A 190 -21.67 6.27 22.47
N LEU A 191 -20.89 5.21 22.22
CA LEU A 191 -20.42 4.31 23.27
C LEU A 191 -19.49 5.01 24.25
N GLN A 192 -18.62 5.91 23.79
CA GLN A 192 -17.75 6.69 24.65
C GLN A 192 -18.57 7.61 25.58
N SER A 193 -19.57 8.31 25.04
CA SER A 193 -20.49 9.13 25.86
C SER A 193 -21.20 8.30 26.92
N GLN A 194 -21.69 7.10 26.55
CA GLN A 194 -22.31 6.19 27.51
C GLN A 194 -21.34 5.72 28.59
N LEU A 195 -20.08 5.45 28.23
CA LEU A 195 -19.04 5.06 29.19
C LEU A 195 -18.80 6.18 30.21
N ASP A 196 -18.66 7.41 29.72
CA ASP A 196 -18.41 8.59 30.56
C ASP A 196 -19.61 8.86 31.50
N GLU A 197 -20.85 8.72 31.00
CA GLU A 197 -22.07 8.80 31.82
C GLU A 197 -22.08 7.73 32.93
N ARG A 198 -21.75 6.48 32.61
CA ARG A 198 -21.70 5.40 33.60
C ARG A 198 -20.57 5.58 34.60
N GLN A 199 -19.44 6.15 34.20
CA GLN A 199 -18.35 6.50 35.11
C GLN A 199 -18.78 7.57 36.11
N ASN A 200 -19.43 8.64 35.63
CA ASN A 200 -19.95 9.70 36.49
C ASN A 200 -20.98 9.17 37.50
N GLU A 201 -21.88 8.28 37.06
CA GLU A 201 -22.86 7.66 37.95
C GLU A 201 -22.21 6.76 38.99
N LEU A 202 -21.18 5.98 38.62
CA LEU A 202 -20.40 5.19 39.57
C LEU A 202 -19.69 6.07 40.60
N GLU A 203 -19.13 7.21 40.20
CA GLU A 203 -18.52 8.15 41.14
C GLU A 203 -19.54 8.76 42.10
N ARG A 204 -20.73 9.10 41.62
CA ARG A 204 -21.84 9.58 42.44
C ARG A 204 -22.23 8.56 43.50
N ILE A 205 -22.45 7.31 43.10
CA ILE A 205 -22.81 6.22 44.01
C ILE A 205 -21.67 5.92 45.01
N ARG A 206 -20.40 6.00 44.58
CA ARG A 206 -19.25 5.83 45.50
C ARG A 206 -19.24 6.89 46.59
N LYS A 207 -19.46 8.17 46.25
CA LYS A 207 -19.55 9.26 47.23
C LYS A 207 -20.70 9.04 48.21
N GLU A 208 -21.90 8.71 47.71
CA GLU A 208 -23.05 8.40 48.57
C GLU A 208 -22.77 7.23 49.52
N LYS A 209 -22.08 6.18 49.04
CA LYS A 209 -21.67 5.05 49.85
C LYS A 209 -20.71 5.47 50.98
N GLU A 210 -19.72 6.32 50.68
CA GLU A 210 -18.78 6.84 51.67
C GLU A 210 -19.48 7.71 52.71
N GLU A 211 -20.38 8.60 52.29
CA GLU A 211 -21.20 9.43 53.18
C GLU A 211 -22.06 8.57 54.11
N LEU A 212 -22.73 7.53 53.58
CA LEU A 212 -23.50 6.61 54.41
C LEU A 212 -22.61 5.81 55.37
N ALA A 213 -21.43 5.37 54.93
CA ALA A 213 -20.48 4.64 55.79
C ALA A 213 -20.01 5.52 56.97
N THR A 214 -19.70 6.80 56.72
CA THR A 214 -19.35 7.74 57.80
C THR A 214 -20.51 7.96 58.77
N ARG A 215 -21.75 8.11 58.24
CA ARG A 215 -22.94 8.27 59.09
C ARG A 215 -23.22 7.05 59.95
N VAL A 216 -23.04 5.84 59.41
CA VAL A 216 -23.14 4.59 60.17
C VAL A 216 -22.08 4.55 61.28
N GLY A 217 -20.84 4.94 60.99
CA GLY A 217 -19.78 5.00 62.02
C GLY A 217 -20.13 5.96 63.17
N VAL A 218 -20.68 7.13 62.87
CA VAL A 218 -21.14 8.08 63.91
C VAL A 218 -22.27 7.48 64.75
N LEU A 219 -23.26 6.82 64.13
CA LEU A 219 -24.36 6.19 64.85
C LEU A 219 -23.88 5.06 65.78
N GLN A 220 -22.88 4.28 65.36
CA GLN A 220 -22.30 3.22 66.20
C GLN A 220 -21.62 3.78 67.46
N VAL A 221 -20.91 4.92 67.34
CA VAL A 221 -20.31 5.59 68.51
C VAL A 221 -21.39 6.07 69.47
N ILE A 222 -22.44 6.72 68.95
CA ILE A 222 -23.57 7.18 69.77
C ILE A 222 -24.26 6.00 70.48
N GLU A 223 -24.43 4.87 69.79
CA GLU A 223 -25.03 3.67 70.35
C GLU A 223 -24.17 3.10 71.49
N HIS A 224 -22.85 2.99 71.30
CA HIS A 224 -21.93 2.55 72.34
C HIS A 224 -21.92 3.50 73.56
N ASP A 225 -21.92 4.82 73.34
CA ASP A 225 -21.98 5.81 74.42
C ASP A 225 -23.30 5.72 75.20
N LYS A 226 -24.41 5.47 74.50
CA LYS A 226 -25.73 5.25 75.12
C LYS A 226 -25.74 3.98 75.97
N GLU A 227 -25.16 2.89 75.48
CA GLU A 227 -25.04 1.63 76.25
C GLU A 227 -24.17 1.83 77.50
N ALA A 228 -23.03 2.50 77.38
CA ALA A 228 -22.16 2.82 78.50
C ALA A 228 -22.85 3.71 79.55
N ALA A 229 -23.60 4.73 79.10
CA ALA A 229 -24.40 5.58 79.97
C ALA A 229 -25.51 4.80 80.68
N SER A 230 -26.23 3.92 79.97
CA SER A 230 -27.27 3.06 80.54
C SER A 230 -26.69 2.08 81.59
N ALA A 231 -25.50 1.51 81.33
CA ALA A 231 -24.83 0.64 82.28
C ALA A 231 -24.39 1.40 83.55
N MET A 232 -23.88 2.62 83.39
CA MET A 232 -23.54 3.49 84.52
C MET A 232 -24.77 3.87 85.34
N GLU A 233 -25.87 4.22 84.66
CA GLU A 233 -27.15 4.53 85.30
C GLU A 233 -27.68 3.31 86.08
N GLY A 234 -27.56 2.09 85.53
CA GLY A 234 -27.87 0.85 86.23
C GLY A 234 -27.05 0.63 87.50
N ARG A 235 -25.73 0.89 87.45
CA ARG A 235 -24.86 0.83 88.64
C ARG A 235 -25.23 1.87 89.71
N LEU A 236 -25.54 3.10 89.28
CA LEU A 236 -25.97 4.15 90.20
C LEU A 236 -27.32 3.81 90.86
N ARG A 237 -28.28 3.28 90.10
CA ARG A 237 -29.55 2.78 90.64
C ARG A 237 -29.35 1.66 91.65
N ALA A 238 -28.49 0.68 91.36
CA ALA A 238 -28.19 -0.40 92.29
C ALA A 238 -27.57 0.11 93.60
N SER A 239 -26.63 1.06 93.50
CA SER A 239 -26.03 1.71 94.67
C SER A 239 -27.04 2.50 95.51
N LEU A 240 -27.98 3.22 94.85
CA LEU A 240 -29.07 3.90 95.55
C LEU A 240 -29.93 2.93 96.36
N VAL A 241 -30.33 1.80 95.76
CA VAL A 241 -31.14 0.78 96.44
C VAL A 241 -30.39 0.17 97.63
N ASP A 242 -29.10 -0.16 97.47
CA ASP A 242 -28.27 -0.68 98.57
C ASP A 242 -28.15 0.33 99.72
N MET A 243 -27.91 1.61 99.40
CA MET A 243 -27.85 2.68 100.41
C MET A 243 -29.20 2.90 101.10
N GLU A 244 -30.32 2.80 100.37
CA GLU A 244 -31.67 2.85 100.94
C GLU A 244 -31.93 1.67 101.89
N GLU A 245 -31.48 0.46 101.54
CA GLU A 245 -31.58 -0.73 102.40
C GLU A 245 -30.72 -0.58 103.65
N GLN A 246 -29.47 -0.13 103.50
CA GLN A 246 -28.59 0.19 104.62
C GLN A 246 -29.23 1.24 105.54
N LEU A 247 -29.81 2.31 104.99
CA LEU A 247 -30.52 3.32 105.77
C LEU A 247 -31.72 2.72 106.50
N ALA A 248 -32.50 1.85 105.86
CA ALA A 248 -33.63 1.17 106.50
C ALA A 248 -33.15 0.27 107.66
N GLU A 249 -32.06 -0.46 107.48
CA GLU A 249 -31.48 -1.32 108.51
C GLU A 249 -30.91 -0.52 109.68
N LYS A 250 -30.22 0.59 109.39
CA LYS A 250 -29.77 1.54 110.43
C LYS A 250 -30.96 2.16 111.17
N HIS A 251 -32.06 2.50 110.49
CA HIS A 251 -33.28 2.96 111.13
C HIS A 251 -33.89 1.89 112.04
N LYS A 252 -33.93 0.61 111.65
CA LYS A 252 -34.33 -0.49 112.54
C LYS A 252 -33.41 -0.57 113.75
N HIS A 253 -32.10 -0.49 113.55
CA HIS A 253 -31.12 -0.50 114.63
C HIS A 253 -31.32 0.67 115.61
N ILE A 254 -31.56 1.89 115.11
CA ILE A 254 -31.89 3.06 115.93
C ILE A 254 -33.15 2.78 116.75
N ARG A 255 -34.22 2.21 116.18
CA ARG A 255 -35.43 1.87 116.95
C ARG A 255 -35.14 0.85 118.06
N VAL A 256 -34.33 -0.17 117.77
CA VAL A 256 -33.91 -1.17 118.78
C VAL A 256 -33.07 -0.53 119.87
N LEU A 257 -32.11 0.34 119.52
CA LEU A 257 -31.31 1.07 120.49
C LEU A 257 -32.15 2.04 121.32
N GLN A 258 -33.09 2.77 120.70
CA GLN A 258 -34.04 3.64 121.40
C GLN A 258 -34.94 2.84 122.35
N GLN A 259 -35.40 1.66 121.92
CA GLN A 259 -36.15 0.73 122.77
C GLN A 259 -35.30 0.27 123.96
N ARG A 260 -34.07 -0.20 123.71
CA ARG A 260 -33.12 -0.60 124.77
C ARG A 260 -32.80 0.55 125.72
N LEU A 261 -32.57 1.75 125.21
CA LEU A 261 -32.27 2.95 126.01
C LEU A 261 -33.49 3.38 126.81
N GLY A 262 -34.70 3.22 126.27
CA GLY A 262 -35.96 3.40 127.00
C GLY A 262 -36.15 2.36 128.11
N ASP A 263 -35.83 1.09 127.84
CA ASP A 263 -35.90 0.02 128.83
C ASP A 263 -34.82 0.17 129.91
N MET A 264 -33.59 0.53 129.52
CA MET A 264 -32.52 0.92 130.43
C MET A 264 -32.88 2.17 131.21
N LYS A 265 -33.52 3.19 130.63
CA LYS A 265 -34.01 4.36 131.36
C LYS A 265 -35.09 3.96 132.37
N LYS A 266 -35.94 2.96 132.07
CA LYS A 266 -36.91 2.42 133.04
C LYS A 266 -36.19 1.63 134.15
N THR A 267 -35.20 0.81 133.82
CA THR A 267 -34.39 0.05 134.78
C THR A 267 -33.55 0.99 135.65
N LEU A 268 -32.84 1.94 135.05
CA LEU A 268 -32.09 3.00 135.71
C LEU A 268 -33.00 3.98 136.43
N GLN A 269 -34.24 4.26 136.04
CA GLN A 269 -35.16 5.02 136.91
C GLN A 269 -35.70 4.18 138.08
N ARG A 270 -35.71 2.85 137.91
CA ARG A 270 -36.01 1.88 138.98
C ARG A 270 -34.79 1.69 139.91
N GLU A 271 -33.57 1.87 139.41
CA GLU A 271 -32.31 1.79 140.15
C GLU A 271 -31.77 3.15 140.62
N LEU A 272 -32.04 4.30 140.00
CA LEU A 272 -31.67 5.66 140.44
C LEU A 272 -32.71 6.28 141.40
N LYS A 273 -33.85 5.60 141.60
CA LYS A 273 -34.55 5.64 142.89
C LYS A 273 -33.76 4.94 144.01
N ALA A 274 -32.60 4.35 143.67
CA ALA A 274 -31.62 3.74 144.55
C ALA A 274 -30.16 3.99 144.06
N GLY A 275 -29.75 5.25 143.79
CA GLY A 275 -28.33 5.66 143.84
C GLY A 275 -27.61 6.02 142.52
N GLY A 276 -27.05 7.24 142.50
CA GLY A 276 -25.62 7.51 142.20
C GLY A 276 -25.09 7.58 140.75
N ASP A 277 -24.96 8.82 140.24
CA ASP A 277 -23.75 9.52 139.70
C ASP A 277 -22.79 8.92 138.61
N SER A 278 -22.43 9.85 137.70
CA SER A 278 -21.17 10.08 136.91
C SER A 278 -20.61 9.14 135.80
N GLY A 279 -20.27 9.76 134.65
CA GLY A 279 -18.91 9.70 134.05
C GLY A 279 -18.60 8.89 132.77
N ASP A 280 -18.63 9.54 131.59
CA ASP A 280 -17.54 9.84 130.63
C ASP A 280 -16.66 8.77 129.86
N TYR A 281 -16.22 9.19 128.64
CA TYR A 281 -15.14 8.71 127.71
C TYR A 281 -15.31 7.43 126.84
N GLU A 282 -14.70 7.22 125.65
CA GLU A 282 -14.16 8.00 124.50
C GLU A 282 -13.61 6.97 123.45
N ALA A 283 -13.35 7.41 122.20
CA ALA A 283 -12.46 6.83 121.15
C ALA A 283 -12.76 5.44 120.53
N GLY A 284 -12.51 5.14 119.25
CA GLY A 284 -11.87 5.87 118.14
C GLY A 284 -11.34 4.90 117.06
N VAL A 285 -11.28 5.39 115.81
CA VAL A 285 -10.24 5.15 114.77
C VAL A 285 -10.20 3.77 114.05
N ALA A 286 -9.71 3.54 112.82
CA ALA A 286 -9.72 4.20 111.50
C ALA A 286 -8.87 3.31 110.51
N ILE A 287 -9.20 3.34 109.21
CA ILE A 287 -8.31 3.26 108.00
C ILE A 287 -7.64 1.89 107.60
N LEU A 288 -7.72 1.52 106.30
CA LEU A 288 -6.60 1.35 105.32
C LEU A 288 -6.84 0.31 104.19
N THR A 289 -7.01 0.82 102.96
CA THR A 289 -6.68 0.24 101.63
C THR A 289 -5.16 0.29 101.36
N PRO A 290 -4.52 -0.44 100.40
CA PRO A 290 -4.50 -0.05 98.96
C PRO A 290 -4.22 -1.15 97.89
N SER A 291 -4.24 -0.68 96.64
CA SER A 291 -4.08 -1.29 95.30
C SER A 291 -2.61 -1.47 94.84
N SER A 292 -2.34 -2.32 93.82
CA SER A 292 -1.29 -2.05 92.80
C SER A 292 -1.32 -2.99 91.57
N SER A 293 -1.11 -2.39 90.40
CA SER A 293 -1.04 -2.95 89.04
C SER A 293 0.40 -3.26 88.58
N LYS A 294 0.59 -4.14 87.56
CA LYS A 294 1.81 -4.20 86.72
C LYS A 294 1.53 -4.63 85.28
N THR A 295 2.23 -4.00 84.33
CA THR A 295 2.24 -4.22 82.86
C THR A 295 3.70 -4.20 82.35
N ILE A 296 3.92 -4.79 81.17
CA ILE A 296 4.89 -4.49 80.08
C ILE A 296 5.78 -5.70 79.70
N THR A 297 5.71 -6.09 78.42
CA THR A 297 6.63 -7.02 77.74
C THR A 297 7.15 -6.44 76.41
N ASN A 298 8.48 -6.32 76.36
CA ASN A 298 9.48 -6.50 75.29
C ASN A 298 9.08 -6.98 73.87
N ASN A 299 9.75 -6.47 72.82
CA ASN A 299 10.66 -7.26 71.93
C ASN A 299 11.32 -6.48 70.75
N HIS A 300 12.53 -6.96 70.40
CA HIS A 300 13.47 -6.57 69.33
C HIS A 300 13.31 -7.41 68.03
N THR A 301 13.93 -6.95 66.91
CA THR A 301 14.85 -7.65 65.92
C THR A 301 14.65 -7.15 64.48
N SER A 302 15.65 -6.55 63.78
CA SER A 302 16.84 -7.07 63.05
C SER A 302 16.61 -7.24 61.53
N SER A 303 17.37 -6.51 60.69
CA SER A 303 17.33 -6.58 59.21
C SER A 303 18.74 -6.62 58.61
N ASN A 304 19.12 -7.71 57.92
CA ASN A 304 20.31 -7.80 57.07
C ASN A 304 20.25 -9.05 56.17
N THR A 305 19.72 -8.93 54.94
CA THR A 305 19.80 -9.94 53.85
C THR A 305 19.47 -9.28 52.50
N SER A 306 20.46 -8.85 51.71
CA SER A 306 20.19 -8.23 50.39
C SER A 306 21.35 -8.30 49.38
N SER A 307 22.14 -9.39 49.36
CA SER A 307 23.32 -9.47 48.47
C SER A 307 23.36 -10.69 47.54
N SER A 308 22.47 -11.67 47.70
CA SER A 308 22.49 -12.91 46.87
C SER A 308 21.41 -12.97 45.79
N GLU A 309 20.43 -12.08 45.81
CA GLU A 309 19.34 -12.04 44.81
C GLU A 309 19.75 -11.27 43.53
N ASP A 310 20.70 -10.34 43.63
CA ASP A 310 21.14 -9.50 42.51
C ASP A 310 22.01 -10.25 41.47
N ASP A 311 22.80 -11.24 41.92
CA ASP A 311 23.69 -12.03 41.03
C ASP A 311 22.93 -13.01 40.13
N VAL A 312 21.82 -13.57 40.64
CA VAL A 312 20.90 -14.37 39.82
C VAL A 312 20.26 -13.45 38.78
N ASN A 313 19.92 -12.21 39.11
CA ASN A 313 19.27 -11.30 38.17
C ASN A 313 20.16 -10.93 36.96
N PHE A 314 21.48 -10.76 37.15
CA PHE A 314 22.41 -10.36 36.07
C PHE A 314 22.65 -11.46 35.01
N LYS A 315 22.73 -12.73 35.44
CA LYS A 315 22.95 -13.86 34.52
C LYS A 315 21.74 -14.09 33.61
N TYR A 316 20.54 -13.90 34.13
CA TYR A 316 19.29 -14.05 33.38
C TYR A 316 19.05 -12.83 32.50
N LEU A 317 19.37 -11.63 33.00
CA LEU A 317 19.34 -10.40 32.21
C LEU A 317 20.22 -10.51 30.96
N LYS A 318 21.45 -11.01 31.08
CA LYS A 318 22.33 -11.22 29.92
C LYS A 318 21.71 -12.16 28.89
N HIS A 319 21.11 -13.27 29.32
CA HIS A 319 20.48 -14.22 28.40
C HIS A 319 19.23 -13.63 27.74
N VAL A 320 18.39 -12.94 28.51
CA VAL A 320 17.17 -12.30 28.00
C VAL A 320 17.50 -11.18 27.01
N LEU A 321 18.54 -10.38 27.28
CA LEU A 321 18.98 -9.32 26.38
C LEU A 321 19.61 -9.86 25.09
N ILE A 322 20.44 -10.90 25.19
CA ILE A 322 21.00 -11.58 24.00
C ILE A 322 19.87 -12.18 23.17
N LYS A 323 18.94 -12.93 23.80
CA LYS A 323 17.79 -13.52 23.11
C LYS A 323 16.96 -12.43 22.44
N PHE A 324 16.66 -11.33 23.13
CA PHE A 324 15.93 -10.19 22.57
C PHE A 324 16.63 -9.58 21.34
N LEU A 325 17.96 -9.39 21.38
CA LEU A 325 18.73 -8.82 20.27
C LEU A 325 18.89 -9.78 19.08
N THR A 326 18.84 -11.09 19.30
CA THR A 326 19.01 -12.13 18.25
C THR A 326 17.71 -12.80 17.81
N SER A 327 16.59 -12.52 18.50
CA SER A 327 15.27 -13.12 18.24
C SER A 327 14.64 -12.59 16.95
N ARG A 328 13.73 -13.39 16.39
CA ARG A 328 12.85 -12.95 15.30
C ARG A 328 11.78 -11.98 15.81
N GLU A 329 11.20 -11.27 14.85
CA GLU A 329 10.32 -10.11 15.02
C GLU A 329 9.19 -10.33 16.04
N TYR A 330 8.52 -11.49 15.99
CA TYR A 330 7.40 -11.82 16.87
C TYR A 330 7.83 -12.24 18.29
N GLU A 331 9.02 -12.81 18.43
CA GLU A 331 9.57 -13.21 19.74
C GLU A 331 10.06 -11.98 20.52
N ALA A 332 10.65 -11.00 19.84
CA ALA A 332 11.14 -9.76 20.45
C ALA A 332 9.99 -8.94 21.07
N GLN A 333 8.81 -8.92 20.44
CA GLN A 333 7.62 -8.29 21.02
C GLN A 333 7.21 -8.92 22.36
N HIS A 334 7.20 -10.25 22.45
CA HIS A 334 6.88 -10.95 23.69
C HIS A 334 7.94 -10.75 24.79
N LEU A 335 9.20 -10.58 24.40
CA LEU A 335 10.31 -10.35 25.33
C LEU A 335 10.39 -8.89 25.82
N THR A 336 9.68 -7.95 25.20
CA THR A 336 9.69 -6.51 25.58
C THR A 336 9.31 -6.29 27.04
N ARG A 337 8.28 -6.99 27.54
CA ARG A 337 7.84 -6.88 28.95
C ARG A 337 8.87 -7.44 29.94
N ALA A 338 9.53 -8.54 29.57
CA ALA A 338 10.57 -9.15 30.40
C ALA A 338 11.79 -8.23 30.49
N VAL A 339 12.22 -7.65 29.36
CA VAL A 339 13.33 -6.69 29.31
C VAL A 339 13.01 -5.43 30.11
N ALA A 340 11.80 -4.87 29.96
CA ALA A 340 11.38 -3.69 30.71
C ALA A 340 11.36 -3.92 32.23
N THR A 341 10.92 -5.10 32.67
CA THR A 341 10.88 -5.46 34.09
C THR A 341 12.29 -5.69 34.65
N LEU A 342 13.16 -6.38 33.92
CA LEU A 342 14.52 -6.72 34.36
C LEU A 342 15.46 -5.50 34.36
N LEU A 343 15.28 -4.56 33.44
CA LEU A 343 16.06 -3.32 33.35
C LEU A 343 15.42 -2.12 34.07
N ARG A 344 14.25 -2.32 34.68
CA ARG A 344 13.46 -1.28 35.36
C ARG A 344 13.22 -0.05 34.46
N PHE A 345 12.79 -0.30 33.22
CA PHE A 345 12.35 0.77 32.34
C PHE A 345 11.11 1.47 32.89
N SER A 346 11.05 2.78 32.67
CA SER A 346 9.82 3.54 32.83
C SER A 346 8.77 3.06 31.81
N PRO A 347 7.47 3.25 32.10
CA PRO A 347 6.41 2.95 31.15
C PRO A 347 6.57 3.67 29.80
N GLU A 348 7.23 4.83 29.81
CA GLU A 348 7.54 5.59 28.59
C GLU A 348 8.66 4.95 27.76
N GLU A 349 9.73 4.48 28.40
CA GLU A 349 10.82 3.74 27.75
C GLU A 349 10.35 2.39 27.18
N GLU A 350 9.49 1.67 27.90
CA GLU A 350 8.87 0.44 27.38
C GLU A 350 8.00 0.72 26.14
N ARG A 351 7.19 1.80 26.17
CA ARG A 351 6.37 2.22 25.04
C ARG A 351 7.23 2.57 23.82
N LEU A 352 8.29 3.35 24.01
CA LEU A 352 9.24 3.71 22.95
C LEU A 352 9.91 2.49 22.32
N LEU A 353 10.30 1.51 23.14
CA LEU A 353 10.89 0.26 22.67
C LEU A 353 9.90 -0.55 21.82
N ARG A 354 8.64 -0.64 22.26
CA ARG A 354 7.56 -1.31 21.53
C ARG A 354 7.24 -0.63 20.21
N GLU A 355 7.09 0.69 20.20
CA GLU A 355 6.85 1.49 18.98
C GLU A 355 8.00 1.37 17.98
N THR A 356 9.24 1.26 18.47
CA THR A 356 10.41 1.07 17.60
C THR A 356 10.42 -0.31 16.95
N LEU A 357 10.03 -1.36 17.67
CA LEU A 357 9.85 -2.69 17.09
C LEU A 357 8.72 -2.69 16.06
N ASP A 358 7.55 -2.14 16.41
CA ASP A 358 6.39 -2.09 15.53
C ASP A 358 6.65 -1.28 14.25
N TRP A 359 7.39 -0.16 14.36
CA TRP A 359 7.84 0.60 13.20
C TRP A 359 8.76 -0.22 12.28
N LYS A 360 9.72 -0.97 12.85
CA LYS A 360 10.59 -1.85 12.05
C LYS A 360 9.81 -2.99 11.38
N MET A 361 8.66 -3.39 11.92
CA MET A 361 7.81 -4.45 11.36
C MET A 361 6.77 -3.94 10.35
N SER A 362 6.52 -2.64 10.32
CA SER A 362 5.57 -2.04 9.37
C SER A 362 6.26 -1.60 8.09
N TRP A 363 5.70 -1.96 6.93
CA TRP A 363 6.12 -1.41 5.64
C TRP A 363 5.80 0.09 5.54
N PHE A 364 4.84 0.58 6.33
CA PHE A 364 4.42 1.97 6.39
C PHE A 364 4.41 2.47 7.83
N GLY A 365 5.35 3.35 8.16
CA GLY A 365 5.41 3.97 9.48
C GLY A 365 6.45 5.06 9.55
N SER A 366 6.13 6.13 10.30
CA SER A 366 7.10 7.15 10.66
C SER A 366 8.00 6.62 11.77
N ARG A 367 9.31 6.81 11.65
CA ARG A 367 10.26 6.41 12.69
C ARG A 367 9.88 7.09 14.02
N PRO A 368 9.74 6.35 15.14
CA PRO A 368 9.41 6.95 16.42
C PRO A 368 10.48 7.96 16.83
N ARG A 369 10.04 9.05 17.46
CA ARG A 369 10.89 10.19 17.86
C ARG A 369 11.69 9.83 19.11
N LEU A 370 12.72 9.02 18.92
CA LEU A 370 13.80 8.90 19.89
C LEU A 370 14.53 10.25 19.89
N GLY A 371 14.51 10.96 21.02
CA GLY A 371 15.24 12.23 21.17
C GLY A 371 16.71 12.09 20.73
N ALA A 372 17.38 13.19 20.43
CA ALA A 372 18.73 13.25 19.85
C ALA A 372 19.86 12.75 20.80
N GLY A 373 19.75 11.51 21.29
CA GLY A 373 20.74 10.81 22.08
C GLY A 373 21.56 9.85 21.21
N GLN A 374 22.84 10.17 21.05
CA GLN A 374 23.92 9.32 20.52
C GLN A 374 23.63 8.59 19.20
N THR A 375 23.59 9.35 18.10
CA THR A 375 23.94 8.78 16.79
C THR A 375 25.45 8.53 16.76
N ALA A 376 25.90 7.35 17.20
CA ALA A 376 27.26 6.91 16.93
C ALA A 376 27.43 6.85 15.40
N LYS A 377 28.25 7.76 14.86
CA LYS A 377 28.74 7.67 13.48
C LYS A 377 29.43 6.31 13.35
N ALA A 378 29.03 5.56 12.33
CA ALA A 378 29.54 4.22 12.02
C ALA A 378 31.08 4.17 12.17
N ILE A 379 31.56 3.22 12.98
CA ILE A 379 32.98 2.87 13.02
C ILE A 379 33.23 2.02 11.76
N PRO A 380 34.11 2.44 10.83
CA PRO A 380 34.43 1.65 9.65
C PRO A 380 35.13 0.34 10.06
N PRO A 381 34.93 -0.75 9.30
CA PRO A 381 35.58 -2.02 9.59
C PRO A 381 37.09 -1.91 9.38
N SER A 382 37.85 -2.30 10.40
CA SER A 382 39.30 -2.54 10.35
C SER A 382 39.61 -3.93 9.79
#